data_AF-A0A519FT99-F1
#
_entry.id   AF-A0A519FT99-F1
#
_cell.length_a   1.000
_cell.length_b   1.000
_cell.length_c   1.000
_cell.angle_alpha   90.00
_cell.angle_beta   90.00
_cell.angle_gamma   90.00
#
_symmetry.space_group_name_H-M   'P 1'
#
loop_
_entity.id
_entity.type
_entity.pdbx_description
1 polymer ?
#
loop_
_entity_poly.entity_id
_entity_poly.type
_entity_poly.pdbx_seq_one_letter_code
_entity_poly.pdbx_strand_id
1 'polypeptide(L)'
;VFTDRPGVLTNDFFVNLLDLGTTWKPLDPGSHAFAGTKDGSGEPVGIGTRVDLLFGSNSELRALAEVYASDDATEKFVRDFAAAWGRVTELDRFDLHG
;
A
#
# COMPACT_ATOMS: atom_id res chain seq x y z
N VAL A 1 4.57 -4.10 -5.42
CA VAL A 1 3.19 -4.18 -4.88
C VAL A 1 3.06 -5.51 -4.18
N PHE A 2 2.57 -5.50 -2.93
CA PHE A 2 2.48 -6.70 -2.08
C PHE A 2 1.18 -7.45 -2.37
N THR A 3 1.19 -8.28 -3.41
CA THR A 3 0.07 -9.13 -3.84
C THR A 3 0.59 -10.26 -4.71
N ASP A 4 -0.13 -11.37 -4.74
CA ASP A 4 0.05 -12.50 -5.65
C ASP A 4 -0.81 -12.38 -6.93
N ARG A 5 -1.69 -11.37 -7.01
CA ARG A 5 -2.59 -11.10 -8.14
C ARG A 5 -2.31 -9.76 -8.83
N PRO A 6 -1.13 -9.53 -9.42
CA PRO A 6 -0.86 -8.30 -10.17
C PRO A 6 -1.90 -8.02 -11.25
N GLY A 7 -2.36 -6.77 -11.35
CA GLY A 7 -3.37 -6.34 -12.32
C GLY A 7 -4.81 -6.38 -11.79
N VAL A 8 -5.04 -6.96 -10.61
CA VAL A 8 -6.33 -6.89 -9.91
C VAL A 8 -6.27 -5.79 -8.87
N LEU A 9 -7.26 -4.89 -8.87
CA LEU A 9 -7.34 -3.79 -7.90
C LEU A 9 -7.93 -4.30 -6.57
N THR A 10 -7.08 -4.48 -5.57
CA THR A 10 -7.44 -4.97 -4.23
C THR A 10 -6.70 -4.18 -3.15
N ASN A 11 -7.15 -4.30 -1.90
CA ASN A 11 -6.49 -3.71 -0.73
C ASN A 11 -5.32 -4.55 -0.18
N ASP A 12 -4.85 -5.56 -0.92
CA ASP A 12 -3.80 -6.50 -0.50
C ASP A 12 -2.50 -5.79 -0.06
N PHE A 13 -2.19 -4.63 -0.66
CA PHE A 13 -1.04 -3.82 -0.26
C PHE A 13 -1.08 -3.48 1.23
N PHE A 14 -2.22 -2.97 1.74
CA PHE A 14 -2.34 -2.55 3.14
C PHE A 14 -2.43 -3.75 4.08
N VAL A 15 -3.15 -4.80 3.68
CA VAL A 15 -3.24 -6.06 4.43
C VAL A 15 -1.85 -6.66 4.65
N ASN A 16 -1.06 -6.78 3.57
CA ASN A 16 0.28 -7.36 3.65
C ASN A 16 1.31 -6.44 4.33
N LEU A 17 1.17 -5.12 4.20
CA LEU A 17 2.06 -4.15 4.86
C LEU A 17 1.88 -4.16 6.38
N LEU A 18 0.63 -4.28 6.86
CA LEU A 18 0.28 -4.15 8.27
C LEU A 18 0.20 -5.47 9.03
N ASP A 19 0.41 -6.61 8.34
CA ASP A 19 0.48 -7.90 8.98
C ASP A 19 1.63 -7.95 10.00
N LEU A 20 1.26 -8.15 11.27
CA LEU A 20 2.19 -8.26 12.40
C LEU A 20 3.17 -9.42 12.28
N GLY A 21 2.85 -10.44 11.47
CA GLY A 21 3.75 -11.56 11.17
C GLY A 21 4.75 -11.26 10.05
N THR A 22 4.95 -10.00 9.64
CA THR A 22 5.92 -9.64 8.60
C THR A 22 7.04 -8.78 9.16
N THR A 23 8.28 -9.25 9.04
CA THR A 23 9.48 -8.47 9.37
C THR A 23 10.07 -7.83 8.11
N TRP A 24 10.34 -6.52 8.15
CA TRP A 24 11.01 -5.77 7.08
C TRP A 24 12.47 -5.47 7.43
N LYS A 25 13.41 -5.85 6.55
CA LYS A 25 14.85 -5.62 6.73
C LYS A 25 15.45 -4.85 5.56
N PRO A 26 16.33 -3.86 5.79
CA PRO A 26 16.98 -3.12 4.71
C PRO A 26 17.87 -4.04 3.88
N LEU A 27 17.87 -3.82 2.56
CA LEU A 27 18.71 -4.56 1.60
C LEU A 27 20.06 -3.89 1.34
N ASP A 28 20.21 -2.63 1.76
CA ASP A 28 21.40 -1.83 1.54
C ASP A 28 21.63 -0.86 2.72
N PRO A 29 22.88 -0.38 2.95
CA PRO A 29 23.19 0.55 4.03
C PRO A 29 22.42 1.88 3.95
N GLY A 30 22.08 2.32 2.74
CA GLY A 30 21.28 3.53 2.50
C GLY A 30 19.79 3.34 2.78
N SER A 31 19.34 2.10 3.04
CA SER A 31 17.95 1.72 3.27
C SER A 31 17.01 2.25 2.18
N HIS A 32 17.41 2.07 0.93
CA HIS A 32 16.62 2.44 -0.24
C HIS A 32 15.58 1.36 -0.56
N ALA A 33 15.90 0.09 -0.30
CA ALA A 33 15.00 -1.03 -0.43
C ALA A 33 14.99 -1.91 0.83
N PHE A 34 13.88 -2.60 1.06
CA PHE A 34 13.64 -3.47 2.21
C PHE A 34 12.97 -4.76 1.74
N ALA A 35 13.44 -5.90 2.25
CA ALA A 35 12.79 -7.19 2.05
C ALA A 35 11.84 -7.47 3.22
N GLY A 36 10.59 -7.79 2.89
CA GLY A 36 9.58 -8.28 3.83
C GLY A 36 9.54 -9.80 3.83
N THR A 37 9.60 -10.42 5.01
CA THR A 37 9.52 -11.88 5.18
C THR A 37 8.52 -12.23 6.27
N LYS A 38 7.70 -13.26 6.05
CA LYS A 38 6.81 -13.81 7.08
C LYS A 38 7.62 -14.47 8.20
N ASP A 39 7.28 -14.13 9.42
CA ASP A 39 7.86 -14.72 10.62
C ASP A 39 7.46 -16.20 10.70
N GLY A 40 8.37 -17.05 11.17
CA GLY A 40 8.16 -18.50 11.24
C GLY A 40 8.41 -19.23 9.91
N SER A 41 7.72 -18.87 8.82
CA SER A 41 7.88 -19.56 7.53
C SER A 41 9.08 -19.07 6.72
N GLY A 42 9.48 -17.81 6.89
CA GLY A 42 10.51 -17.17 6.07
C GLY A 42 10.04 -16.86 4.63
N GLU A 43 8.76 -17.02 4.32
CA GLU A 43 8.21 -16.76 2.99
C GLU A 43 8.34 -15.27 2.63
N PRO A 44 8.79 -14.94 1.41
CA PRO A 44 8.92 -13.54 1.00
C PRO A 44 7.54 -12.91 0.78
N VAL A 45 7.33 -11.74 1.38
CA VAL A 45 6.15 -10.88 1.13
C VAL A 45 6.39 -9.97 -0.08
N GLY A 46 7.63 -9.46 -0.20
CA GLY A 46 8.02 -8.60 -1.31
C GLY A 46 9.18 -7.66 -0.97
N ILE A 47 9.51 -6.80 -1.92
CA ILE A 47 10.49 -5.72 -1.75
C ILE A 47 9.75 -4.38 -1.77
N GLY A 48 9.94 -3.59 -0.72
CA GLY A 48 9.38 -2.25 -0.57
C GLY A 48 10.48 -1.19 -0.44
N THR A 49 10.12 0.06 -0.74
CA THR A 49 10.97 1.23 -0.52
C THR A 49 10.48 2.02 0.70
N ARG A 50 11.15 3.12 1.04
CA ARG A 50 10.65 4.06 2.06
C ARG A 50 9.25 4.60 1.74
N VAL A 51 8.91 4.76 0.45
CA VAL A 51 7.60 5.26 0.02
C VAL A 51 6.48 4.27 0.36
N ASP A 52 6.78 2.98 0.29
CA ASP A 52 5.83 1.93 0.66
C ASP A 52 5.72 1.82 2.19
N LEU A 53 6.85 1.76 2.88
CA LEU A 53 6.90 1.50 4.33
C LEU A 53 6.49 2.71 5.21
N LEU A 54 6.44 3.93 4.67
CA LEU A 54 5.97 5.09 5.42
C LEU A 54 4.51 4.93 5.87
N PHE A 55 3.70 4.20 5.11
CA PHE A 55 2.31 3.90 5.46
C PHE A 55 2.18 2.97 6.67
N GLY A 56 3.25 2.26 7.05
CA GLY A 56 3.27 1.42 8.25
C GLY A 56 3.99 2.04 9.46
N SER A 57 4.76 3.11 9.25
CA SER A 57 5.68 3.68 10.25
C SER A 57 5.33 5.11 10.71
N ASN A 58 4.68 5.91 9.87
CA ASN A 58 4.13 7.20 10.29
C ASN A 58 2.73 6.99 10.89
N SER A 59 2.46 7.54 12.09
CA SER A 59 1.21 7.28 12.82
C SER A 59 -0.05 7.73 12.09
N GLU A 60 -0.02 8.89 11.43
CA GLU A 60 -1.18 9.42 10.71
C GLU A 60 -1.49 8.59 9.45
N LEU A 61 -0.44 8.25 8.69
CA LEU A 61 -0.59 7.44 7.48
C LEU A 61 -0.92 5.99 7.80
N ARG A 62 -0.42 5.48 8.92
CA ARG A 62 -0.78 4.17 9.45
C ARG A 62 -2.25 4.09 9.81
N ALA A 63 -2.82 5.11 10.45
CA ALA A 63 -4.24 5.14 10.75
C ALA A 63 -5.09 5.04 9.46
N LEU A 64 -4.69 5.70 8.37
CA LEU A 64 -5.36 5.58 7.07
C LEU A 64 -5.17 4.18 6.46
N ALA A 65 -3.96 3.61 6.57
CA ALA A 65 -3.67 2.27 6.08
C ALA A 65 -4.49 1.19 6.82
N GLU A 66 -4.70 1.34 8.13
CA GLU A 66 -5.53 0.43 8.94
C GLU A 66 -7.00 0.43 8.50
N VAL A 67 -7.54 1.60 8.10
CA VAL A 67 -8.89 1.67 7.50
C VAL A 67 -8.98 0.82 6.24
N TYR A 68 -8.00 0.93 5.32
CA TYR A 68 -8.04 0.15 4.08
C TYR A 68 -7.63 -1.32 4.25
N ALA A 69 -6.91 -1.67 5.31
CA ALA A 69 -6.55 -3.06 5.63
C ALA A 69 -7.67 -3.84 6.31
N SER A 70 -8.75 -3.18 6.74
CA SER A 70 -9.88 -3.84 7.40
C SER A 70 -10.64 -4.78 6.46
N ASP A 71 -11.19 -5.88 7.00
CA ASP A 71 -11.84 -6.96 6.23
C ASP A 71 -13.04 -6.47 5.38
N ASP A 72 -13.70 -5.40 5.79
CA ASP A 72 -14.87 -4.80 5.12
C ASP A 72 -14.50 -3.63 4.18
N ALA A 73 -13.21 -3.30 4.05
CA ALA A 73 -12.77 -2.10 3.35
C ALA A 73 -12.47 -2.29 1.85
N THR A 74 -12.57 -3.51 1.30
CA THR A 74 -12.22 -3.79 -0.10
C THR A 74 -13.05 -2.94 -1.08
N GLU A 75 -14.37 -2.87 -0.91
CA GLU A 75 -15.22 -2.06 -1.81
C GLU A 75 -14.92 -0.57 -1.66
N LYS A 76 -14.73 -0.11 -0.42
CA LYS A 76 -14.36 1.28 -0.13
C LYS A 76 -13.04 1.66 -0.80
N PHE A 77 -12.02 0.81 -0.68
CA PHE A 77 -10.72 1.03 -1.31
C PHE A 77 -10.84 1.19 -2.82
N VAL A 78 -11.58 0.30 -3.50
CA VAL A 78 -11.78 0.38 -4.95
C VAL A 78 -12.47 1.68 -5.36
N ARG A 79 -13.53 2.07 -4.64
CA ARG A 79 -14.27 3.32 -4.91
C ARG A 79 -13.39 4.56 -4.71
N ASP A 80 -12.66 4.62 -3.60
CA ASP A 80 -11.80 5.76 -3.27
C ASP A 80 -10.61 5.87 -4.23
N PHE A 81 -10.00 4.73 -4.60
CA PHE A 81 -8.94 4.69 -5.61
C PHE A 81 -9.44 5.22 -6.95
N ALA A 82 -10.60 4.75 -7.44
CA ALA A 82 -11.18 5.19 -8.70
C ALA A 82 -11.54 6.69 -8.67
N ALA A 83 -12.08 7.18 -7.57
CA ALA A 83 -12.40 8.60 -7.39
C ALA A 83 -11.14 9.48 -7.39
N ALA A 84 -10.08 9.06 -6.68
CA ALA A 84 -8.81 9.77 -6.66
C ALA A 84 -8.14 9.78 -8.05
N TRP A 85 -8.14 8.63 -8.74
CA TRP A 85 -7.62 8.52 -10.11
C TRP A 85 -8.35 9.48 -11.05
N GLY A 86 -9.69 9.41 -11.08
CA GLY A 86 -10.51 10.30 -11.90
C GLY A 86 -10.25 11.77 -11.60
N ARG A 87 -10.12 12.14 -10.31
CA ARG A 87 -9.78 13.51 -9.93
C ARG A 87 -8.45 13.97 -10.52
N VAL A 88 -7.40 13.15 -10.44
CA VAL A 88 -6.07 13.49 -10.99
C VAL A 88 -6.12 13.61 -12.51
N THR A 89 -6.86 12.73 -13.19
CA THR A 89 -7.01 12.75 -14.65
C THR A 89 -7.75 13.99 -15.17
N GLU A 90 -8.62 14.61 -14.37
CA GLU A 90 -9.37 15.81 -14.77
C GLU A 90 -8.73 17.14 -14.31
N LEU A 91 -7.55 17.12 -13.66
CA LEU A 91 -6.95 18.35 -13.06
C LEU A 91 -6.62 19.46 -14.06
N ASP A 92 -6.43 19.14 -15.34
CA ASP A 92 -6.10 20.10 -16.40
C ASP A 92 -7.31 20.43 -17.32
N ARG A 93 -8.50 19.90 -16.99
CA ARG A 93 -9.74 20.08 -17.76
C ARG A 93 -10.45 21.40 -17.44
N PHE A 94 -9.73 22.50 -17.59
CA PHE A 94 -10.24 23.86 -17.44
C PHE A 94 -11.36 24.19 -18.45
N ASP A 95 -11.50 23.41 -19.53
CA ASP A 95 -12.59 23.50 -20.50
C ASP A 95 -13.94 23.03 -19.95
N LEU A 96 -13.95 22.14 -18.94
CA LEU A 96 -15.16 21.63 -18.30
C LEU A 96 -15.44 22.24 -16.93
N HIS A 97 -14.39 22.74 -16.27
CA HIS A 97 -14.44 23.16 -14.85
C HIS A 97 -13.93 24.58 -14.60
N GLY A 98 -13.69 25.37 -15.66
CA GLY A 98 -13.30 26.79 -15.61
C GLY A 98 -14.47 27.77 -15.53
#